data_AF-A0A8X6VFE3-F1
#
_entry.id   AF-A0A8X6VFE3-F1
#
_cell.length_a   1.000
_cell.length_b   1.000
_cell.length_c   1.000
_cell.angle_alpha   90.00
_cell.angle_beta   90.00
_cell.angle_gamma   90.00
#
_symmetry.space_group_name_H-M   'P 1'
#
loop_
_entity.id
_entity.type
_entity.pdbx_description
1 polymer ?
#
loop_
_entity_poly.entity_id
_entity_poly.type
_entity_poly.pdbx_seq_one_letter_code
_entity_poly.pdbx_strand_id
1 'polypeptide(L)'
;MDDNARPHRANVVDKFLESEDIKRIPWPANSPDLNPIENLWDYLGRAIARRHPPPRDVNGLKTALLEEWSLIFQTVINNVFSSLKNTL
;
A
#
# COMPACT_ATOMS: atom_id res chain seq x y z
N MET A 1 7.40 -1.25 7.53
CA MET A 1 7.85 -0.10 6.73
C MET A 1 6.71 0.91 6.71
N ASP A 2 7.01 2.18 6.95
CA ASP A 2 6.06 3.30 6.91
C ASP A 2 6.72 4.50 6.20
N ASP A 3 5.94 5.55 5.92
CA ASP A 3 6.38 6.77 5.23
C ASP A 3 6.99 7.82 6.17
N ASN A 4 7.21 7.51 7.45
CA ASN A 4 7.70 8.45 8.47
C ASN A 4 6.80 9.68 8.68
N ALA A 5 5.52 9.66 8.30
CA ALA A 5 4.60 10.75 8.57
C ALA A 5 4.47 11.03 10.08
N ARG A 6 4.23 12.28 10.47
CA ARG A 6 4.16 12.69 11.89
C ARG A 6 3.23 11.81 12.75
N PRO A 7 2.03 11.41 12.30
CA PRO A 7 1.18 10.50 13.08
C PRO A 7 1.83 9.13 13.36
N HIS A 8 2.63 8.62 12.42
CA HIS A 8 3.36 7.34 12.57
C HIS A 8 4.54 7.44 13.54
N ARG A 9 4.90 8.63 14.00
CA ARG A 9 5.96 8.87 15.00
C ARG A 9 5.41 9.32 16.36
N ALA A 10 4.11 9.23 16.58
CA ALA A 10 3.54 9.49 17.89
C ALA A 10 3.94 8.38 18.88
N ASN A 11 4.21 8.76 20.14
CA ASN A 11 4.60 7.81 21.20
C ASN A 11 3.62 6.65 21.39
N VAL A 12 2.33 6.87 21.15
CA VAL A 12 1.30 5.81 21.22
C VAL A 12 1.52 4.75 20.15
N VAL A 13 1.96 5.15 18.95
CA VAL A 13 2.29 4.23 17.86
C VAL A 13 3.56 3.47 18.18
N ASP A 14 4.59 4.14 18.72
CA ASP A 14 5.85 3.48 19.12
C ASP A 14 5.60 2.36 20.14
N LYS A 15 4.83 2.67 21.19
CA LYS A 15 4.45 1.70 22.22
C LYS A 15 3.67 0.51 21.67
N PHE A 16 2.75 0.76 20.73
CA PHE A 16 1.99 -0.30 20.09
C PHE A 16 2.88 -1.23 19.26
N LEU A 17 3.80 -0.66 18.46
CA LEU A 17 4.72 -1.48 17.67
C LEU A 17 5.66 -2.30 18.56
N GLU A 18 6.11 -1.75 19.68
CA GLU A 18 6.90 -2.48 20.66
C GLU A 18 6.10 -3.64 21.30
N SER A 19 4.83 -3.42 21.67
CA SER A 19 4.00 -4.49 22.25
C SER A 19 3.68 -5.62 21.28
N GLU A 20 3.63 -5.32 19.98
CA GLU A 20 3.37 -6.30 18.91
C GLU A 20 4.67 -6.92 18.35
N ASP A 21 5.85 -6.62 18.91
CA ASP A 21 7.18 -7.03 18.41
C ASP A 21 7.42 -6.66 16.93
N ILE A 22 6.84 -5.54 16.49
CA ILE A 22 6.97 -5.05 15.12
C ILE A 22 8.16 -4.10 15.03
N LYS A 23 9.24 -4.55 14.39
CA LYS A 23 10.41 -3.70 14.10
C LYS A 23 10.13 -2.76 12.93
N ARG A 24 10.42 -1.47 13.13
CA ARG A 24 10.43 -0.51 12.03
C ARG A 24 11.64 -0.71 11.14
N ILE A 25 11.40 -0.56 9.84
CA ILE A 25 12.45 -0.48 8.84
C ILE A 25 12.78 1.01 8.69
N PRO A 26 14.06 1.42 8.87
CA PRO A 26 14.47 2.80 8.64
C PRO A 26 14.09 3.22 7.22
N TRP A 27 13.44 4.37 7.08
CA TRP A 27 12.98 4.86 5.78
C TRP A 27 13.29 6.36 5.62
N PRO A 28 13.88 6.79 4.51
CA PRO A 28 14.11 8.20 4.25
C PRO A 28 12.79 8.97 4.15
N ALA A 29 12.74 10.16 4.78
CA ALA A 29 11.57 11.04 4.66
C ALA A 29 11.39 11.48 3.19
N ASN A 30 10.15 11.69 2.77
CA ASN A 30 9.79 12.16 1.42
C ASN A 30 10.31 11.29 0.27
N SER A 31 10.30 9.96 0.42
CA SER A 31 10.64 9.01 -0.64
C SER A 31 9.43 8.18 -1.08
N PRO A 32 8.39 8.79 -1.68
CA PRO A 32 7.22 8.07 -2.17
C PRO A 32 7.57 7.09 -3.30
N ASP A 33 8.59 7.42 -4.10
CA ASP A 33 9.08 6.60 -5.23
C ASP A 33 9.59 5.22 -4.80
N LEU A 34 9.97 5.09 -3.54
CA LEU A 34 10.48 3.85 -2.96
C LEU A 34 9.37 3.04 -2.26
N ASN A 35 8.12 3.53 -2.19
CA ASN A 35 7.05 2.83 -1.48
C ASN A 35 6.34 1.82 -2.42
N PRO A 36 6.49 0.50 -2.19
CA PRO A 36 5.92 -0.52 -3.08
C PRO A 36 4.40 -0.42 -3.21
N ILE A 37 3.73 0.11 -2.18
CA ILE A 37 2.28 0.21 -2.16
C ILE A 37 1.75 1.22 -3.19
N GLU A 38 2.54 2.23 -3.59
CA GLU A 38 2.12 3.22 -4.59
C GLU A 38 1.90 2.57 -5.96
N ASN A 39 2.77 1.63 -6.34
CA ASN A 39 2.59 0.84 -7.57
C ASN A 39 1.31 -0.01 -7.51
N LEU A 40 0.96 -0.50 -6.32
CA LEU A 40 -0.25 -1.29 -6.12
C LEU A 40 -1.51 -0.41 -6.19
N TRP A 41 -1.44 0.81 -5.64
CA TRP A 41 -2.51 1.80 -5.75
C TRP A 41 -2.75 2.22 -7.20
N ASP A 42 -1.70 2.46 -8.00
CA ASP A 42 -1.85 2.75 -9.43
C ASP A 42 -2.50 1.57 -10.17
N TYR A 43 -2.08 0.33 -9.90
CA TYR A 43 -2.70 -0.87 -10.47
C TYR A 43 -4.20 -0.94 -10.18
N LEU A 44 -4.60 -0.78 -8.90
CA LEU A 44 -5.99 -0.80 -8.48
C LEU A 44 -6.78 0.36 -9.10
N GLY A 45 -6.23 1.57 -9.11
CA GLY A 45 -6.86 2.74 -9.70
C GLY A 45 -7.17 2.52 -11.18
N ARG A 46 -6.22 1.96 -11.94
CA ARG A 46 -6.43 1.59 -13.35
C ARG A 46 -7.44 0.46 -13.52
N ALA A 47 -7.47 -0.52 -12.61
CA ALA A 47 -8.45 -1.60 -12.66
C ALA A 47 -9.86 -1.07 -12.46
N ILE A 48 -10.08 -0.25 -11.43
CA ILE A 48 -11.37 0.42 -11.17
C ILE A 48 -11.79 1.31 -12.34
N ALA A 49 -10.87 2.08 -12.93
CA ALA A 49 -11.17 2.96 -14.06
C ALA A 49 -11.63 2.20 -15.32
N ARG A 50 -11.24 0.92 -15.47
CA ARG A 50 -11.66 0.06 -16.59
C ARG A 50 -12.99 -0.66 -16.34
N ARG A 51 -13.55 -0.59 -15.13
CA ARG A 51 -14.79 -1.31 -14.81
C ARG A 51 -16.00 -0.69 -15.51
N HIS A 52 -16.88 -1.56 -16.01
CA HIS A 52 -18.13 -1.17 -16.64
C HIS A 52 -19.30 -2.01 -16.09
N PRO A 53 -20.35 -1.38 -15.53
CA PRO A 53 -20.46 0.06 -15.26
C PRO A 53 -19.47 0.52 -14.17
N PRO A 54 -19.08 1.80 -14.18
CA PRO A 54 -18.22 2.34 -13.11
C PRO A 54 -19.00 2.37 -11.78
N PRO A 55 -18.31 2.25 -10.64
CA PRO A 55 -18.91 2.46 -9.33
C PRO A 55 -19.53 3.87 -9.22
N ARG A 56 -20.75 3.98 -8.70
CA ARG A 56 -21.50 5.24 -8.62
C ARG A 56 -21.64 5.80 -7.21
N ASP A 57 -21.28 5.01 -6.21
CA ASP A 57 -21.34 5.38 -4.80
C ASP A 57 -20.19 4.73 -4.02
N VAL A 58 -20.03 5.14 -2.76
CA VAL A 58 -18.95 4.67 -1.87
C VAL A 58 -19.00 3.16 -1.64
N ASN A 59 -20.20 2.57 -1.55
CA ASN A 59 -20.36 1.14 -1.32
C ASN A 59 -19.97 0.35 -2.57
N GLY A 60 -20.41 0.79 -3.75
CA GLY A 60 -20.01 0.22 -5.03
C GLY A 60 -18.49 0.32 -5.25
N LEU A 61 -17.88 1.44 -4.86
CA LEU A 61 -16.42 1.60 -4.95
C LEU A 61 -15.71 0.64 -3.99
N LYS A 62 -16.20 0.51 -2.75
CA LYS A 62 -15.65 -0.42 -1.76
C LYS A 62 -15.71 -1.87 -2.26
N THR A 63 -16.86 -2.30 -2.78
CA THR A 63 -17.03 -3.64 -3.34
C THR A 63 -16.09 -3.86 -4.52
N ALA A 64 -16.04 -2.92 -5.47
CA ALA A 64 -15.16 -3.03 -6.63
C ALA A 64 -13.68 -3.09 -6.23
N LEU A 65 -13.25 -2.30 -5.24
CA LEU A 65 -11.87 -2.37 -4.72
C LEU A 65 -11.54 -3.73 -4.12
N LEU A 66 -12.46 -4.33 -3.36
CA LEU A 66 -12.25 -5.67 -2.79
C LEU A 66 -12.18 -6.75 -3.87
N GLU A 67 -13.03 -6.66 -4.89
CA GLU A 67 -13.01 -7.59 -6.03
C GLU A 67 -11.71 -7.48 -6.82
N GLU A 68 -11.29 -6.27 -7.23
CA GLU A 68 -10.04 -6.07 -7.97
C GLU A 68 -8.82 -6.46 -7.14
N TRP A 69 -8.84 -6.16 -5.83
CA TRP A 69 -7.78 -6.58 -4.91
C TRP A 69 -7.62 -8.11 -4.87
N SER A 70 -8.73 -8.85 -4.86
CA SER A 70 -8.72 -10.31 -4.82
C SER A 70 -8.09 -10.95 -6.07
N LEU A 71 -8.02 -10.21 -7.18
CA LEU A 71 -7.42 -10.66 -8.44
C LEU A 71 -5.91 -10.39 -8.53
N ILE A 72 -5.34 -9.67 -7.55
CA ILE A 72 -3.91 -9.41 -7.52
C ILE A 72 -3.18 -10.68 -7.13
N PHE A 73 -2.57 -11.34 -8.11
CA PHE A 73 -1.75 -12.52 -7.87
C PHE A 73 -0.52 -12.16 -7.02
N GLN A 74 -0.12 -13.10 -6.17
CA GLN A 74 1.09 -12.98 -5.35
C GLN A 74 2.35 -12.69 -6.18
N THR A 75 2.38 -13.11 -7.46
CA THR A 75 3.46 -12.79 -8.40
C THR A 75 3.59 -11.30 -8.66
N VAL A 76 2.48 -10.56 -8.78
CA VAL A 76 2.48 -9.09 -8.93
C VAL A 76 3.06 -8.45 -7.68
N ILE A 77 2.66 -8.91 -6.50
CA ILE A 77 3.17 -8.45 -5.21
C ILE A 77 4.69 -8.70 -5.14
N ASN A 78 5.15 -9.90 -5.47
CA ASN A 78 6.57 -10.27 -5.43
C ASN A 78 7.42 -9.45 -6.42
N ASN A 79 6.88 -9.11 -7.60
CA ASN A 79 7.57 -8.27 -8.57
C ASN A 79 7.76 -6.84 -8.05
N VAL A 80 6.73 -6.28 -7.41
CA VAL A 80 6.78 -4.95 -6.79
C VAL A 80 7.79 -4.90 -5.64
N PHE A 81 7.91 -5.96 -4.84
CA PHE A 81 8.96 -6.03 -3.81
C PHE A 81 10.36 -6.24 -4.38
N SER A 82 10.48 -6.95 -5.51
CA SER A 82 11.78 -7.23 -6.14
C SER A 82 12.36 -5.99 -6.82
N SER A 83 11.54 -5.10 -7.39
CA SER A 83 12.02 -3.85 -7.99
C SER A 83 12.63 -2.90 -6.94
N LEU A 84 12.16 -2.93 -5.70
CA LEU A 84 12.71 -2.13 -4.61
C LEU A 84 14.08 -2.58 -4.14
N LYS A 85 14.33 -3.90 -4.12
CA LYS A 85 15.66 -4.44 -3.81
C LYS A 85 16.73 -4.00 -4.81
N ASN A 86 16.34 -3.58 -6.01
CA ASN A 86 17.26 -3.10 -7.04
C ASN A 86 17.48 -1.57 -6.99
N THR A 87 16.81 -0.86 -6.07
CA THR A 87 16.84 0.61 -5.96
C THR A 87 17.49 1.09 -4.66
N LEU A 88 17.81 0.17 -3.74
CA LEU A 88 18.62 0.38 -2.53
C LEU A 88 20.00 -0.23 -2.71
#